data_AF-A0AAD4VVL9-F1
#
_entry.id   AF-A0AAD4VVL9-F1
#
_cell.length_a   1.000
_cell.length_b   1.000
_cell.length_c   1.000
_cell.angle_alpha   90.00
_cell.angle_beta   90.00
_cell.angle_gamma   90.00
#
_symmetry.space_group_name_H-M   'P 1'
#
loop_
_entity.id
_entity.type
_entity.pdbx_description
1 polymer ?
#
loop_
_entity_poly.entity_id
_entity_poly.type
_entity_poly.pdbx_seq_one_letter_code
_entity_poly.pdbx_strand_id
1 'polypeptide(L)'
;MAKHPRMILYLDKVQELLKAFPTFTIQQVPRAENAHADALASLGSALDTQFRRSISVEHLDRPSIEEIEPIDTMQIDEDPSWQDPIIDYLTNGNLPTDKSEARKVQQKAARYYMLGNKLIRRSYSGPHLTCIKYPQTLEVLCKIHDGECGNHSGGRSLAQKALNIGYFWPTMRHDSAEYVKNCDRCQRYKPIPNLPAEVYHPQNSPWPFMQWAIDLVGPLPPAPAKKEMMIVATDYFTKWIEAEALSSTKEADVERFIWRNIICRFGCPQSLVTDNGSQFIGKQITAFFAKYKIKQHLSTPRYPQGNGQAEASNKIILDCLKKRLEGAEGKWVDELPGVLWAYRTTKRRSTGETPFSLAFGTEAIIPPHITVPSINLEVGSVDQNSEQMRLNLDLLEGEREKTIIRVASYQQQLKSYHDKRAKIRRFQPGDLGEREKEKTKESFGEYSFGGNLLPHKPNAFCQVSLPCDLGHQGQSP
;
A
#
# COMPACT_ATOMS: atom_id res chain seq x y z
N MET A 1 -14.58 -63.31 -26.20
CA MET A 1 -13.64 -62.69 -27.16
C MET A 1 -14.00 -61.23 -27.35
N ALA A 2 -13.07 -60.32 -27.07
CA ALA A 2 -13.26 -58.89 -27.32
C ALA A 2 -13.37 -58.67 -28.84
N LYS A 3 -14.46 -58.04 -29.30
CA LYS A 3 -14.73 -57.84 -30.74
C LYS A 3 -14.36 -56.44 -31.23
N HIS A 4 -14.15 -55.49 -30.32
CA HIS A 4 -13.84 -54.10 -30.67
C HIS A 4 -12.31 -53.88 -30.69
N PRO A 5 -11.72 -53.22 -31.71
CA PRO A 5 -10.28 -53.06 -31.85
C PRO A 5 -9.58 -52.49 -30.62
N ARG A 6 -10.17 -51.45 -30.00
CA ARG A 6 -9.64 -50.88 -28.73
C ARG A 6 -9.71 -51.85 -27.54
N MET A 7 -10.74 -52.67 -27.44
CA MET A 7 -10.89 -53.63 -26.33
C MET A 7 -9.91 -54.80 -26.45
N ILE A 8 -9.43 -55.10 -27.67
CA ILE A 8 -8.37 -56.08 -27.89
C ILE A 8 -7.05 -55.55 -27.31
N LEU A 9 -6.71 -54.29 -27.57
CA LEU A 9 -5.51 -53.65 -27.01
C LEU A 9 -5.51 -53.60 -25.47
N TYR A 10 -6.66 -53.32 -24.85
CA TYR A 10 -6.79 -53.40 -23.39
C TYR A 10 -6.66 -54.83 -22.87
N LEU A 11 -7.22 -55.82 -23.59
CA LEU A 11 -7.08 -57.23 -23.21
C LEU A 11 -5.61 -57.67 -23.24
N ASP A 12 -4.86 -57.25 -24.26
CA ASP A 12 -3.43 -57.58 -24.40
C ASP A 12 -2.61 -56.98 -23.24
N LYS A 13 -2.88 -55.73 -22.85
CA LYS A 13 -2.23 -55.10 -21.68
C LYS A 13 -2.60 -55.77 -20.35
N VAL A 14 -3.86 -56.18 -20.17
CA VAL A 14 -4.26 -56.94 -18.99
C VAL A 14 -3.56 -58.31 -18.96
N GLN A 15 -3.46 -59.00 -20.09
CA GLN A 15 -2.73 -60.27 -20.19
C GLN A 15 -1.23 -60.12 -19.91
N GLU A 16 -0.62 -59.01 -20.31
CA GLU A 16 0.77 -58.67 -20.00
C GLU A 16 0.96 -58.46 -18.48
N LEU A 17 0.10 -57.66 -17.85
CA LEU A 17 0.14 -57.39 -16.41
C LEU A 17 -0.15 -58.62 -15.55
N LEU A 18 -1.06 -59.50 -15.99
CA LEU A 18 -1.38 -60.73 -15.26
C LEU A 18 -0.17 -61.66 -15.11
N LYS A 19 0.84 -61.57 -15.98
CA LYS A 19 2.10 -62.34 -15.84
C LYS A 19 2.94 -61.90 -14.64
N ALA A 20 2.75 -60.67 -14.15
CA ALA A 20 3.47 -60.16 -12.98
C ALA A 20 2.89 -60.67 -11.64
N PHE A 21 1.72 -61.31 -11.66
CA PHE A 21 1.07 -61.83 -10.46
C PHE A 21 1.19 -63.36 -10.38
N PRO A 22 1.63 -63.93 -9.24
CA PRO A 22 1.81 -65.38 -9.11
C PRO A 22 0.50 -66.18 -9.19
N THR A 23 -0.62 -65.60 -8.78
CA THR A 23 -1.97 -66.19 -8.81
C THR A 23 -3.02 -65.11 -9.03
N PHE A 24 -4.03 -65.38 -9.85
CA PHE A 24 -5.16 -64.46 -10.05
C PHE A 24 -6.46 -65.22 -10.31
N THR A 25 -7.59 -64.57 -10.02
CA THR A 25 -8.94 -65.09 -10.27
C THR A 25 -9.75 -64.04 -11.00
N ILE A 26 -10.40 -64.42 -12.11
CA ILE A 26 -11.29 -63.54 -12.86
C ILE A 26 -12.72 -64.03 -12.66
N GLN A 27 -13.57 -63.19 -12.08
CA GLN A 27 -14.99 -63.47 -11.91
C GLN A 27 -15.81 -62.61 -12.85
N GLN A 28 -16.69 -63.23 -13.63
CA GLN A 28 -17.61 -62.52 -14.51
C GLN A 28 -18.87 -62.13 -13.74
N VAL A 29 -19.08 -60.83 -13.55
CA VAL A 29 -20.30 -60.31 -12.90
C VAL A 29 -21.38 -60.07 -13.97
N PRO A 30 -22.61 -60.60 -13.80
CA PRO A 30 -23.71 -60.35 -14.72
C PRO A 30 -24.05 -58.85 -14.79
N ARG A 31 -24.43 -58.37 -15.98
CA ARG A 31 -24.68 -56.93 -16.21
C ARG A 31 -25.75 -56.33 -15.28
N ALA A 32 -26.74 -57.14 -14.88
CA ALA A 32 -27.80 -56.71 -13.96
C ALA A 32 -27.28 -56.34 -12.55
N GLU A 33 -26.13 -56.88 -12.15
CA GLU A 33 -25.52 -56.68 -10.83
C GLU A 33 -24.44 -55.57 -10.86
N ASN A 34 -24.10 -55.03 -12.03
CA ASN A 34 -23.05 -54.03 -12.22
C ASN A 34 -23.55 -52.57 -12.16
N ALA A 35 -24.81 -52.36 -11.77
CA ALA A 35 -25.48 -51.06 -11.82
C ALA A 35 -24.76 -49.96 -11.01
N HIS A 36 -24.11 -50.33 -9.90
CA HIS A 36 -23.39 -49.38 -9.04
C HIS A 36 -22.08 -48.88 -9.68
N ALA A 37 -21.36 -49.73 -10.40
CA ALA A 37 -20.13 -49.35 -11.09
C ALA A 37 -20.42 -48.46 -12.31
N ASP A 38 -21.48 -48.78 -13.05
CA ASP A 38 -21.94 -47.98 -14.19
C ASP A 38 -22.43 -46.58 -13.73
N ALA A 39 -23.06 -46.50 -12.56
CA ALA A 39 -23.45 -45.22 -11.95
C ALA A 39 -22.24 -44.35 -11.55
N LEU A 40 -21.17 -44.94 -11.03
CA LEU A 40 -19.92 -44.24 -10.68
C LEU A 40 -19.16 -43.75 -11.92
N ALA A 41 -19.08 -44.57 -12.98
CA ALA A 41 -18.46 -44.17 -14.24
C ALA A 41 -19.22 -43.01 -14.91
N SER A 42 -20.56 -43.01 -14.82
CA SER A 42 -21.41 -41.91 -15.32
C SER A 42 -21.27 -40.64 -14.48
N LEU A 43 -21.07 -40.77 -13.15
CA LEU A 43 -20.82 -39.65 -12.23
C LEU A 43 -19.56 -38.86 -12.62
N GLY A 44 -18.49 -39.55 -13.04
CA GLY A 44 -17.27 -38.92 -13.54
C GLY A 44 -17.46 -38.09 -14.82
N SER A 45 -18.45 -38.43 -15.66
CA SER A 45 -18.77 -37.68 -16.89
C SER A 45 -19.79 -36.55 -16.69
N ALA A 46 -20.54 -36.54 -15.60
CA ALA A 46 -21.71 -35.66 -15.40
C ALA A 46 -21.52 -34.54 -14.35
N LEU A 47 -20.31 -34.36 -13.80
CA LEU A 47 -20.08 -33.38 -12.74
C LEU A 47 -19.86 -31.96 -13.27
N ASP A 48 -20.94 -31.17 -13.31
CA ASP A 48 -20.90 -29.72 -13.16
C ASP A 48 -21.52 -29.34 -11.78
N THR A 49 -20.63 -29.05 -10.83
CA THR A 49 -20.81 -28.33 -9.55
C THR A 49 -21.74 -28.84 -8.42
N GLN A 50 -21.24 -28.63 -7.18
CA GLN A 50 -21.90 -28.54 -5.87
C GLN A 50 -22.19 -29.81 -5.03
N PHE A 51 -21.15 -30.53 -4.57
CA PHE A 51 -21.24 -31.29 -3.31
C PHE A 51 -19.97 -31.20 -2.45
N ARG A 52 -20.15 -31.02 -1.13
CA ARG A 52 -19.10 -30.89 -0.08
C ARG A 52 -18.56 -32.23 0.43
N ARG A 53 -18.19 -33.14 -0.46
CA ARG A 53 -17.32 -34.29 -0.15
C ARG A 53 -16.33 -34.44 -1.30
N SER A 54 -15.04 -34.39 -1.04
CA SER A 54 -14.02 -34.48 -2.10
C SER A 54 -13.96 -35.92 -2.62
N ILE A 55 -14.57 -36.16 -3.78
CA ILE A 55 -14.26 -37.33 -4.58
C ILE A 55 -13.16 -36.88 -5.54
N SER A 56 -11.95 -37.37 -5.36
CA SER A 56 -10.86 -37.16 -6.32
C SER A 56 -11.13 -38.03 -7.54
N VAL A 57 -11.68 -37.41 -8.59
CA VAL A 57 -11.85 -38.03 -9.90
C VAL A 57 -10.59 -37.72 -10.69
N GLU A 58 -9.79 -38.74 -11.01
CA GLU A 58 -8.64 -38.61 -11.90
C GLU A 58 -9.14 -38.68 -13.34
N HIS A 59 -9.00 -37.58 -14.08
CA HIS A 59 -9.36 -37.51 -15.49
C HIS A 59 -8.14 -37.91 -16.33
N LEU A 60 -8.24 -39.04 -17.03
CA LEU A 60 -7.20 -39.45 -17.98
C LEU A 60 -7.53 -38.84 -19.35
N ASP A 61 -6.76 -37.82 -19.75
CA ASP A 61 -6.96 -37.12 -21.03
C ASP A 61 -6.68 -37.98 -22.27
N ARG A 62 -6.04 -39.15 -22.08
CA ARG A 62 -5.72 -40.12 -23.14
C ARG A 62 -5.97 -41.56 -22.69
N PRO A 63 -6.38 -42.46 -23.60
CA PRO A 63 -6.67 -43.84 -23.25
C PRO A 63 -5.38 -44.61 -22.93
N SER A 64 -5.37 -45.40 -21.85
CA SER A 64 -4.23 -46.17 -21.34
C SER A 64 -3.65 -47.26 -22.27
N ILE A 65 -4.12 -47.33 -23.52
CA ILE A 65 -3.66 -48.22 -24.59
C ILE A 65 -2.63 -47.56 -25.52
N GLU A 66 -2.41 -46.24 -25.40
CA GLU A 66 -1.35 -45.55 -26.12
C GLU A 66 -0.01 -45.80 -25.42
N GLU A 67 0.96 -46.37 -26.15
CA GLU A 67 2.30 -46.63 -25.63
C GLU A 67 2.93 -45.33 -25.13
N ILE A 68 3.18 -45.30 -23.82
CA ILE A 68 4.07 -44.33 -23.21
C ILE A 68 5.46 -44.80 -23.63
N GLU A 69 6.14 -44.08 -24.55
CA GLU A 69 7.61 -44.10 -24.57
C GLU A 69 8.04 -43.96 -23.12
N PRO A 70 8.93 -44.82 -22.59
CA PRO A 70 9.18 -44.89 -21.16
C PRO A 70 9.41 -43.47 -20.69
N ILE A 71 8.42 -42.93 -19.96
CA ILE A 71 8.63 -41.77 -19.14
C ILE A 71 9.72 -42.30 -18.24
N ASP A 72 10.95 -41.81 -18.48
CA ASP A 72 12.03 -41.89 -17.53
C ASP A 72 11.34 -41.73 -16.20
N THR A 73 11.27 -42.82 -15.43
CA THR A 73 11.08 -42.70 -14.00
C THR A 73 12.05 -41.60 -13.64
N MET A 74 11.55 -40.41 -13.32
CA MET A 74 12.38 -39.34 -12.80
C MET A 74 12.96 -39.96 -11.54
N GLN A 75 14.10 -40.62 -11.67
CA GLN A 75 15.13 -40.54 -10.68
C GLN A 75 15.18 -39.05 -10.41
N ILE A 76 14.77 -38.68 -9.20
CA ILE A 76 15.22 -37.42 -8.66
C ILE A 76 16.72 -37.65 -8.59
N ASP A 77 17.41 -37.34 -9.69
CA ASP A 77 18.81 -37.02 -9.64
C ASP A 77 18.85 -35.92 -8.59
N GLU A 78 19.25 -36.27 -7.37
CA GLU A 78 19.61 -35.26 -6.40
C GLU A 78 20.69 -34.44 -7.10
N ASP A 79 20.32 -33.25 -7.58
CA ASP A 79 21.26 -32.31 -8.15
C ASP A 79 22.53 -32.35 -7.30
N PRO A 80 23.72 -32.55 -7.90
CA PRO A 80 24.94 -32.77 -7.16
C PRO A 80 25.08 -31.66 -6.11
N SER A 81 24.99 -32.09 -4.85
CA SER A 81 24.94 -31.19 -3.73
C SER A 81 26.27 -30.47 -3.66
N TRP A 82 26.23 -29.19 -3.28
CA TRP A 82 27.45 -28.41 -3.03
C TRP A 82 28.39 -29.09 -2.01
N GLN A 83 27.85 -30.00 -1.20
CA GLN A 83 28.59 -30.79 -0.21
C GLN A 83 29.40 -31.93 -0.83
N ASP A 84 28.94 -32.53 -1.93
CA ASP A 84 29.46 -33.81 -2.42
C ASP A 84 30.95 -33.76 -2.78
N PRO A 85 31.45 -32.73 -3.51
CA PRO A 85 32.89 -32.63 -3.79
C PRO A 85 33.75 -32.44 -2.54
N ILE A 86 33.18 -31.84 -1.49
CA ILE A 86 33.89 -31.62 -0.22
C ILE A 86 33.89 -32.90 0.61
N ILE A 87 32.76 -33.62 0.66
CA ILE A 87 32.63 -34.90 1.36
C ILE A 87 33.56 -35.92 0.73
N ASP A 88 33.49 -36.11 -0.60
CA ASP A 88 34.31 -37.10 -1.32
C ASP A 88 35.81 -36.87 -1.14
N TYR A 89 36.24 -35.61 -1.13
CA TYR A 89 37.64 -35.27 -0.82
C TYR A 89 38.02 -35.57 0.63
N LEU A 90 37.14 -35.27 1.60
CA LEU A 90 37.40 -35.50 3.02
C LEU A 90 37.34 -36.98 3.43
N THR A 91 36.54 -37.80 2.74
CA THR A 91 36.38 -39.22 3.06
C THR A 91 37.30 -40.11 2.24
N ASN A 92 37.42 -39.86 0.93
CA ASN A 92 38.10 -40.74 -0.02
C ASN A 92 39.40 -40.14 -0.58
N GLY A 93 39.66 -38.85 -0.35
CA GLY A 93 40.82 -38.15 -0.92
C GLY A 93 40.67 -37.84 -2.42
N ASN A 94 39.50 -38.05 -2.99
CA ASN A 94 39.21 -37.86 -4.40
C ASN A 94 39.10 -36.37 -4.74
N LEU A 95 39.59 -35.99 -5.91
CA LEU A 95 39.52 -34.63 -6.43
C LEU A 95 38.97 -34.61 -7.85
N PRO A 96 38.28 -33.52 -8.25
CA PRO A 96 37.90 -33.29 -9.63
C PRO A 96 39.10 -33.41 -10.58
N THR A 97 38.86 -33.88 -11.80
CA THR A 97 39.88 -33.98 -12.86
C THR A 97 40.38 -32.62 -13.32
N ASP A 98 39.52 -31.59 -13.27
CA ASP A 98 39.95 -30.21 -13.53
C ASP A 98 40.82 -29.67 -12.38
N LYS A 99 42.03 -29.21 -12.74
CA LYS A 99 43.01 -28.66 -11.80
C LYS A 99 42.50 -27.41 -11.08
N SER A 100 41.69 -26.58 -11.73
CA SER A 100 41.13 -25.38 -11.12
C SER A 100 40.09 -25.74 -10.06
N GLU A 101 39.12 -26.60 -10.39
CA GLU A 101 38.13 -27.08 -9.43
C GLU A 101 38.75 -27.90 -8.29
N ALA A 102 39.74 -28.77 -8.57
CA ALA A 102 40.47 -29.49 -7.53
C ALA A 102 41.12 -28.55 -6.51
N ARG A 103 41.78 -27.48 -6.98
CA ARG A 103 42.39 -26.47 -6.11
C ARG A 103 41.33 -25.74 -5.28
N LYS A 104 40.16 -25.43 -5.85
CA LYS A 104 39.04 -24.81 -5.11
C LYS A 104 38.49 -25.73 -4.03
N VAL A 105 38.31 -27.01 -4.32
CA VAL A 105 37.83 -28.02 -3.35
C VAL A 105 38.82 -28.15 -2.20
N GLN A 106 40.12 -28.31 -2.49
CA GLN A 106 41.16 -28.39 -1.46
C GLN A 106 41.18 -27.17 -0.54
N GLN A 107 41.13 -25.96 -1.11
CA GLN A 107 41.12 -24.72 -0.33
C GLN A 107 39.87 -24.58 0.54
N LYS A 108 38.69 -24.94 -0.01
CA LYS A 108 37.43 -24.92 0.74
C LYS A 108 37.45 -25.95 1.87
N ALA A 109 37.85 -27.19 1.58
CA ALA A 109 37.82 -28.33 2.49
C ALA A 109 38.63 -28.11 3.77
N ALA A 110 39.68 -27.28 3.76
CA ALA A 110 40.44 -26.91 4.96
C ALA A 110 39.56 -26.35 6.12
N ARG A 111 38.39 -25.79 5.78
CA ARG A 111 37.44 -25.22 6.73
C ARG A 111 36.35 -26.20 7.18
N TYR A 112 36.35 -27.41 6.66
CA TYR A 112 35.34 -28.42 6.94
C TYR A 112 35.98 -29.67 7.55
N TYR A 113 35.18 -30.46 8.23
CA TYR A 113 35.55 -31.78 8.72
C TYR A 113 34.30 -32.65 8.88
N MET A 114 34.48 -33.96 8.88
CA MET A 114 33.38 -34.91 9.09
C MET A 114 33.22 -35.23 10.57
N LEU A 115 31.97 -35.20 11.06
CA LEU A 115 31.59 -35.68 12.39
C LEU A 115 30.52 -36.76 12.21
N GLY A 116 30.93 -38.03 12.20
CA GLY A 116 30.09 -39.12 11.71
C GLY A 116 29.70 -38.86 10.25
N ASN A 117 28.41 -38.95 9.95
CA ASN A 117 27.88 -38.69 8.60
C ASN A 117 27.51 -37.21 8.35
N LYS A 118 27.94 -36.28 9.21
CA LYS A 118 27.61 -34.86 9.09
C LYS A 118 28.84 -34.05 8.68
N LEU A 119 28.69 -33.23 7.65
CA LEU A 119 29.70 -32.25 7.25
C LEU A 119 29.61 -31.03 8.17
N ILE A 120 30.71 -30.71 8.85
CA ILE A 120 30.78 -29.59 9.80
C ILE A 120 31.73 -28.52 9.28
N ARG A 121 31.32 -27.26 9.33
CA ARG A 121 32.14 -26.10 8.98
C ARG A 121 32.67 -25.39 10.22
N ARG A 122 33.97 -25.10 10.24
CA ARG A 122 34.62 -24.28 11.27
C ARG A 122 34.19 -22.81 11.13
N SER A 123 33.52 -22.31 12.17
CA SER A 123 33.18 -20.89 12.32
C SER A 123 34.42 -20.09 12.75
N TYR A 124 34.46 -18.80 12.42
CA TYR A 124 35.55 -17.91 12.82
C TYR A 124 35.40 -17.38 14.26
N SER A 125 34.18 -17.35 14.80
CA SER A 125 33.88 -16.64 16.05
C SER A 125 32.66 -17.21 16.80
N GLY A 126 32.21 -18.42 16.46
CA GLY A 126 30.99 -19.03 17.01
C GLY A 126 31.05 -20.56 17.01
N PRO A 127 29.94 -21.25 17.31
CA PRO A 127 29.91 -22.71 17.32
C PRO A 127 30.21 -23.30 15.93
N HIS A 128 30.68 -24.54 15.90
CA HIS A 128 30.83 -25.29 14.65
C HIS A 128 29.46 -25.45 13.97
N LEU A 129 29.43 -25.26 12.64
CA LEU A 129 28.18 -25.16 11.88
C LEU A 129 27.90 -26.47 11.16
N THR A 130 26.73 -27.06 11.38
CA THR A 130 26.23 -28.20 10.62
C THR A 130 25.86 -27.75 9.22
N CYS A 131 26.48 -28.38 8.22
CA CYS A 131 26.20 -28.08 6.82
C CYS A 131 24.94 -28.82 6.39
N ILE A 132 23.97 -28.09 5.86
CA ILE A 132 22.70 -28.66 5.38
C ILE A 132 22.52 -28.40 3.88
N LYS A 133 21.67 -29.20 3.25
CA LYS A 133 21.30 -29.08 1.83
C LYS A 133 19.78 -29.02 1.68
N TYR A 134 19.30 -28.67 0.50
CA TYR A 134 17.87 -28.80 0.19
C TYR A 134 17.44 -30.27 0.36
N PRO A 135 16.25 -30.58 0.90
CA PRO A 135 15.18 -29.67 1.36
C PRO A 135 15.31 -29.19 2.82
N GLN A 136 16.31 -29.65 3.57
CA GLN A 136 16.51 -29.30 5.00
C GLN A 136 16.66 -27.78 5.22
N THR A 137 17.21 -27.06 4.23
CA THR A 137 17.31 -25.60 4.26
C THR A 137 15.94 -24.92 4.40
N LEU A 138 14.93 -25.40 3.67
CA LEU A 138 13.56 -24.87 3.76
C LEU A 138 12.92 -25.18 5.11
N GLU A 139 13.14 -26.39 5.64
CA GLU A 139 12.63 -26.77 6.96
C GLU A 139 13.18 -25.85 8.05
N VAL A 140 14.50 -25.61 8.04
CA VAL A 140 15.16 -24.70 9.00
C VAL A 140 14.64 -23.27 8.85
N LEU A 141 14.48 -22.77 7.62
CA LEU A 141 13.92 -21.42 7.40
C LEU A 141 12.48 -21.32 7.89
N CYS A 142 11.64 -22.31 7.59
CA CYS A 142 10.24 -22.38 8.04
C CYS A 142 10.14 -22.41 9.57
N LYS A 143 10.90 -23.28 10.25
CA LYS A 143 10.89 -23.35 11.73
C LYS A 143 11.38 -22.05 12.39
N ILE A 144 12.36 -21.37 11.79
CA ILE A 144 12.92 -20.12 12.36
C ILE A 144 12.05 -18.91 12.03
N HIS A 145 11.36 -18.89 10.89
CA HIS A 145 10.55 -17.77 10.41
C HIS A 145 9.08 -17.87 10.85
N ASP A 146 8.45 -19.02 10.61
CA ASP A 146 7.01 -19.30 10.80
C ASP A 146 6.70 -20.15 12.04
N GLY A 147 7.69 -20.88 12.57
CA GLY A 147 7.52 -21.78 13.72
C GLY A 147 7.27 -21.06 15.05
N GLU A 148 7.23 -21.81 16.15
CA GLU A 148 6.95 -21.28 17.50
C GLU A 148 7.95 -20.20 17.94
N CYS A 149 9.21 -20.36 17.53
CA CYS A 149 10.27 -19.37 17.77
C CYS A 149 10.34 -18.32 16.65
N GLY A 150 9.37 -18.28 15.75
CA GLY A 150 9.27 -17.40 14.59
C GLY A 150 8.82 -15.99 14.94
N ASN A 151 9.48 -15.00 14.35
CA ASN A 151 9.15 -13.59 14.55
C ASN A 151 8.97 -12.81 13.23
N HIS A 152 8.79 -13.53 12.11
CA HIS A 152 8.67 -12.93 10.79
C HIS A 152 9.78 -11.92 10.45
N SER A 153 11.00 -12.16 10.94
CA SER A 153 12.13 -11.25 10.74
C SER A 153 12.62 -11.22 9.29
N GLY A 154 13.20 -10.07 8.90
CA GLY A 154 13.74 -9.87 7.55
C GLY A 154 14.87 -10.86 7.20
N GLY A 155 15.08 -11.12 5.91
CA GLY A 155 15.98 -12.18 5.43
C GLY A 155 17.41 -12.14 5.98
N ARG A 156 17.98 -10.96 6.25
CA ARG A 156 19.29 -10.84 6.90
C ARG A 156 19.29 -11.39 8.33
N SER A 157 18.28 -11.03 9.12
CA SER A 157 18.13 -11.49 10.51
C SER A 157 17.83 -12.98 10.57
N LEU A 158 17.01 -13.48 9.63
CA LEU A 158 16.70 -14.90 9.47
C LEU A 158 17.97 -15.72 9.19
N ALA A 159 18.78 -15.30 8.21
CA ALA A 159 20.06 -15.95 7.91
C ALA A 159 21.02 -15.92 9.11
N GLN A 160 21.09 -14.80 9.83
CA GLN A 160 21.94 -14.68 11.01
C GLN A 160 21.48 -15.58 12.15
N LYS A 161 20.17 -15.73 12.35
CA LYS A 161 19.61 -16.62 13.36
C LYS A 161 19.90 -18.08 13.04
N ALA A 162 19.78 -18.50 11.78
CA ALA A 162 20.18 -19.84 11.33
C ALA A 162 21.68 -20.11 11.59
N LEU A 163 22.55 -19.14 11.31
CA LEU A 163 23.98 -19.22 11.64
C LEU A 163 24.24 -19.36 13.15
N ASN A 164 23.57 -18.54 13.97
CA ASN A 164 23.78 -18.50 15.42
C ASN A 164 23.32 -19.80 16.10
N ILE A 165 22.28 -20.46 15.56
CA ILE A 165 21.78 -21.75 16.06
C ILE A 165 22.67 -22.92 15.58
N GLY A 166 23.55 -22.69 14.59
CA GLY A 166 24.57 -23.65 14.20
C GLY A 166 24.37 -24.29 12.83
N TYR A 167 23.60 -23.69 11.92
CA TYR A 167 23.40 -24.20 10.55
C TYR A 167 24.11 -23.37 9.49
N PHE A 168 24.56 -24.02 8.41
CA PHE A 168 25.19 -23.34 7.29
C PHE A 168 24.87 -23.98 5.94
N TRP A 169 24.66 -23.12 4.94
CA TRP A 169 24.73 -23.46 3.52
C TRP A 169 25.16 -22.23 2.71
N PRO A 170 25.80 -22.38 1.53
CA PRO A 170 26.43 -21.27 0.82
C PRO A 170 25.50 -20.11 0.45
N THR A 171 24.27 -20.43 0.05
CA THR A 171 23.27 -19.46 -0.47
C THR A 171 22.34 -18.92 0.62
N MET A 172 22.57 -19.23 1.89
CA MET A 172 21.61 -18.95 2.97
C MET A 172 21.09 -17.52 3.08
N ARG A 173 21.90 -16.52 2.71
CA ARG A 173 21.45 -15.12 2.70
C ARG A 173 20.45 -14.84 1.59
N HIS A 174 20.67 -15.42 0.41
CA HIS A 174 19.76 -15.32 -0.73
C HIS A 174 18.47 -16.06 -0.42
N ASP A 175 18.57 -17.33 -0.02
CA ASP A 175 17.43 -18.19 0.25
C ASP A 175 16.56 -17.63 1.40
N SER A 176 17.19 -17.09 2.46
CA SER A 176 16.44 -16.41 3.54
C SER A 176 15.71 -15.16 3.04
N ALA A 177 16.30 -14.40 2.12
CA ALA A 177 15.66 -13.20 1.57
C ALA A 177 14.50 -13.55 0.63
N GLU A 178 14.67 -14.59 -0.18
CA GLU A 178 13.63 -15.13 -1.06
C GLU A 178 12.47 -15.72 -0.26
N TYR A 179 12.76 -16.51 0.78
CA TYR A 179 11.76 -17.07 1.68
C TYR A 179 10.89 -15.97 2.31
N VAL A 180 11.50 -14.94 2.89
CA VAL A 180 10.78 -13.80 3.47
C VAL A 180 10.01 -13.01 2.42
N LYS A 181 10.57 -12.86 1.21
CA LYS A 181 9.90 -12.20 0.08
C LYS A 181 8.62 -12.92 -0.30
N ASN A 182 8.58 -14.25 -0.22
CA ASN A 182 7.44 -15.09 -0.60
C ASN A 182 6.46 -15.34 0.57
N CYS A 183 6.78 -14.91 1.80
CA CYS A 183 5.90 -15.08 2.95
C CYS A 183 4.69 -14.14 2.88
N ASP A 184 3.48 -14.70 2.74
CA ASP A 184 2.20 -13.97 2.68
C ASP A 184 1.98 -13.03 3.87
N ARG A 185 2.27 -13.49 5.10
CA ARG A 185 2.14 -12.66 6.30
C ARG A 185 3.11 -11.47 6.25
N CYS A 186 4.35 -11.70 5.85
CA CYS A 186 5.33 -10.62 5.71
C CYS A 186 4.94 -9.62 4.62
N GLN A 187 4.33 -10.06 3.52
CA GLN A 187 3.86 -9.18 2.45
C GLN A 187 2.73 -8.28 2.95
N ARG A 188 1.67 -8.87 3.53
CA ARG A 188 0.46 -8.17 3.99
C ARG A 188 0.72 -7.14 5.10
N TYR A 189 1.63 -7.44 6.02
CA TYR A 189 1.90 -6.59 7.19
C TYR A 189 3.14 -5.71 7.05
N LYS A 190 3.79 -5.70 5.87
CA LYS A 190 4.95 -4.85 5.64
C LYS A 190 4.56 -3.38 5.74
N PRO A 191 5.28 -2.55 6.52
CA PRO A 191 5.03 -1.11 6.55
C PRO A 191 5.18 -0.52 5.14
N ILE A 192 4.12 0.13 4.65
CA ILE A 192 4.18 0.87 3.40
C ILE A 192 5.18 2.02 3.60
N PRO A 193 6.24 2.10 2.81
CA PRO A 193 7.18 3.22 2.93
C PRO A 193 6.42 4.52 2.62
N ASN A 194 6.42 5.47 3.56
CA ASN A 194 5.87 6.83 3.39
C ASN A 194 6.75 7.68 2.44
N LEU A 195 7.10 7.14 1.27
CA LEU A 195 7.84 7.87 0.25
C LEU A 195 6.85 8.31 -0.84
N PRO A 196 6.96 9.57 -1.32
CA PRO A 196 6.13 10.00 -2.42
C PRO A 196 6.41 9.15 -3.67
N ALA A 197 5.35 8.62 -4.26
CA ALA A 197 5.43 7.76 -5.45
C ALA A 197 5.56 8.56 -6.76
N GLU A 198 5.28 9.87 -6.73
CA GLU A 198 5.27 10.75 -7.89
C GLU A 198 5.92 12.12 -7.64
N VAL A 199 6.21 12.79 -8.76
CA VAL A 199 6.80 14.13 -8.85
C VAL A 199 5.75 15.19 -8.50
N TYR A 200 6.16 16.25 -7.80
CA TYR A 200 5.26 17.36 -7.45
C TYR A 200 4.90 18.19 -8.69
N HIS A 201 3.61 18.34 -8.97
CA HIS A 201 3.07 19.18 -10.05
C HIS A 201 2.55 20.50 -9.47
N PRO A 202 3.29 21.62 -9.60
CA PRO A 202 2.81 22.90 -9.13
C PRO A 202 1.62 23.41 -9.94
N GLN A 203 0.52 23.73 -9.26
CA GLN A 203 -0.60 24.45 -9.85
C GLN A 203 -0.49 25.93 -9.48
N ASN A 204 -0.50 26.79 -10.51
CA ASN A 204 -0.51 28.23 -10.38
C ASN A 204 -1.74 28.81 -11.03
N SER A 205 -2.39 29.71 -10.30
CA SER A 205 -3.39 30.61 -10.89
C SER A 205 -2.68 31.89 -11.34
N PRO A 206 -2.87 32.36 -12.58
CA PRO A 206 -2.30 33.62 -13.06
C PRO A 206 -2.97 34.88 -12.49
N TRP A 207 -4.22 34.81 -12.02
CA TRP A 207 -4.91 35.97 -11.40
C TRP A 207 -5.73 35.58 -10.16
N PRO A 208 -6.03 36.54 -9.26
CA PRO A 208 -6.92 36.35 -8.12
C PRO A 208 -8.26 35.71 -8.51
N PHE A 209 -8.71 34.76 -7.69
CA PHE A 209 -10.06 34.18 -7.72
C PHE A 209 -10.43 33.39 -8.98
N MET A 210 -9.49 33.18 -9.91
CA MET A 210 -9.68 32.35 -11.11
C MET A 210 -9.93 30.89 -10.76
N GLN A 211 -9.21 30.39 -9.76
CA GLN A 211 -9.15 28.98 -9.43
C GLN A 211 -9.21 28.81 -7.92
N TRP A 212 -10.11 27.96 -7.46
CA TRP A 212 -10.27 27.65 -6.04
C TRP A 212 -10.11 26.16 -5.78
N ALA A 213 -9.55 25.83 -4.63
CA ALA A 213 -9.50 24.49 -4.08
C ALA A 213 -10.59 24.38 -3.02
N ILE A 214 -11.53 23.44 -3.15
CA ILE A 214 -12.64 23.24 -2.22
C ILE A 214 -12.47 21.88 -1.55
N ASP A 215 -12.68 21.83 -0.24
CA ASP A 215 -12.62 20.61 0.56
C ASP A 215 -13.66 20.62 1.69
N LEU A 216 -14.03 19.43 2.16
CA LEU A 216 -14.93 19.22 3.29
C LEU A 216 -14.15 18.64 4.48
N VAL A 217 -14.25 19.33 5.61
CA VAL A 217 -13.56 19.01 6.85
C VAL A 217 -14.58 18.52 7.88
N GLY A 218 -14.35 17.32 8.43
CA GLY A 218 -15.11 16.79 9.54
C GLY A 218 -15.00 15.26 9.70
N PRO A 219 -15.70 14.68 10.68
CA PRO A 219 -16.57 15.36 11.64
C PRO A 219 -15.78 16.17 12.70
N LEU A 220 -16.26 17.38 13.01
CA LEU A 220 -15.79 18.28 14.06
C LEU A 220 -16.67 18.15 15.31
N PRO A 221 -16.21 18.60 16.50
CA PRO A 221 -17.03 18.61 17.70
C PRO A 221 -18.39 19.28 17.44
N PRO A 222 -19.50 18.69 17.91
CA PRO A 222 -20.84 19.17 17.57
C PRO A 222 -21.05 20.60 18.08
N ALA A 223 -21.41 21.49 17.16
CA ALA A 223 -21.80 22.86 17.46
C ALA A 223 -23.32 23.05 17.41
N PRO A 224 -23.86 24.20 17.88
CA PRO A 224 -25.28 24.51 17.77
C PRO A 224 -25.84 24.26 16.36
N ALA A 225 -27.08 23.77 16.29
CA ALA A 225 -27.74 23.31 15.07
C ALA A 225 -27.10 22.08 14.38
N LYS A 226 -26.39 21.23 15.14
CA LYS A 226 -25.75 19.99 14.64
C LYS A 226 -24.78 20.26 13.48
N LYS A 227 -24.04 21.36 13.57
CA LYS A 227 -22.97 21.68 12.63
C LYS A 227 -21.74 20.89 13.02
N GLU A 228 -21.47 19.83 12.28
CA GLU A 228 -20.35 18.90 12.51
C GLU A 228 -19.37 18.90 11.34
N MET A 229 -19.71 19.56 10.23
CA MET A 229 -18.89 19.63 9.04
C MET A 229 -18.54 21.09 8.73
N MET A 230 -17.45 21.30 8.02
CA MET A 230 -17.04 22.61 7.52
C MET A 230 -16.63 22.48 6.06
N ILE A 231 -17.18 23.33 5.19
CA ILE A 231 -16.67 23.51 3.83
C ILE A 231 -15.64 24.62 3.82
N VAL A 232 -14.53 24.39 3.14
CA VAL A 232 -13.43 25.35 3.00
C VAL A 232 -13.09 25.49 1.53
N ALA A 233 -13.03 26.73 1.04
CA ALA A 233 -12.55 27.09 -0.28
C ALA A 233 -11.34 28.01 -0.16
N THR A 234 -10.25 27.66 -0.85
CA THR A 234 -9.01 28.45 -0.88
C THR A 234 -8.68 28.88 -2.30
N ASP A 235 -8.53 30.18 -2.53
CA ASP A 235 -8.07 30.74 -3.80
C ASP A 235 -6.59 30.38 -4.04
N TYR A 236 -6.25 29.94 -5.24
CA TYR A 236 -4.89 29.52 -5.58
C TYR A 236 -3.91 30.71 -5.65
N PHE A 237 -4.37 31.90 -5.99
CA PHE A 237 -3.49 33.07 -6.15
C PHE A 237 -3.24 33.79 -4.82
N THR A 238 -4.29 34.42 -4.28
CA THR A 238 -4.25 35.27 -3.08
C THR A 238 -4.08 34.45 -1.81
N LYS A 239 -4.34 33.13 -1.88
CA LYS A 239 -4.49 32.24 -0.72
C LYS A 239 -5.65 32.64 0.19
N TRP A 240 -6.60 33.44 -0.31
CA TRP A 240 -7.82 33.80 0.40
C TRP A 240 -8.64 32.56 0.72
N ILE A 241 -9.19 32.51 1.93
CA ILE A 241 -10.00 31.37 2.40
C ILE A 241 -11.41 31.85 2.67
N GLU A 242 -12.40 31.16 2.10
CA GLU A 242 -13.79 31.17 2.53
C GLU A 242 -14.10 29.86 3.24
N ALA A 243 -14.80 29.91 4.38
CA ALA A 243 -15.24 28.70 5.06
C ALA A 243 -16.61 28.89 5.70
N GLU A 244 -17.37 27.80 5.76
CA GLU A 244 -18.71 27.77 6.36
C GLU A 244 -18.95 26.46 7.10
N ALA A 245 -19.57 26.56 8.28
CA ALA A 245 -20.00 25.43 9.07
C ALA A 245 -21.33 24.87 8.55
N LEU A 246 -21.36 23.57 8.23
CA LEU A 246 -22.45 22.85 7.62
C LEU A 246 -23.05 21.80 8.58
N SER A 247 -24.37 21.66 8.55
CA SER A 247 -25.11 20.58 9.20
C SER A 247 -25.37 19.40 8.26
N SER A 248 -25.16 19.57 6.95
CA SER A 248 -25.29 18.54 5.94
C SER A 248 -24.31 18.79 4.79
N THR A 249 -23.86 17.73 4.14
CA THR A 249 -22.89 17.76 3.03
C THR A 249 -23.55 17.44 1.69
N LYS A 250 -24.82 17.79 1.52
CA LYS A 250 -25.56 17.52 0.27
C LYS A 250 -25.09 18.47 -0.83
N GLU A 251 -25.32 18.09 -2.08
CA GLU A 251 -25.01 18.91 -3.26
C GLU A 251 -25.59 20.34 -3.15
N ALA A 252 -26.82 20.48 -2.66
CA ALA A 252 -27.46 21.78 -2.47
C ALA A 252 -26.77 22.69 -1.44
N ASP A 253 -26.12 22.12 -0.42
CA ASP A 253 -25.35 22.87 0.57
C ASP A 253 -24.06 23.41 -0.05
N VAL A 254 -23.38 22.57 -0.82
CA VAL A 254 -22.16 22.92 -1.56
C VAL A 254 -22.45 24.00 -2.62
N GLU A 255 -23.52 23.82 -3.40
CA GLU A 255 -23.96 24.79 -4.40
C GLU A 255 -24.24 26.16 -3.76
N ARG A 256 -25.00 26.16 -2.65
CA ARG A 256 -25.32 27.39 -1.90
C ARG A 256 -24.06 28.09 -1.39
N PHE A 257 -23.11 27.33 -0.86
CA PHE A 257 -21.83 27.88 -0.42
C PHE A 257 -21.06 28.52 -1.59
N ILE A 258 -20.90 27.82 -2.71
CA ILE A 258 -20.17 28.36 -3.88
C ILE A 258 -20.85 29.61 -4.42
N TRP A 259 -22.18 29.58 -4.57
CA TRP A 259 -22.95 30.72 -5.03
C TRP A 259 -22.76 31.94 -4.11
N ARG A 260 -23.03 31.78 -2.82
CA ARG A 260 -23.06 32.89 -1.86
C ARG A 260 -21.67 33.41 -1.52
N ASN A 261 -20.71 32.51 -1.28
CA ASN A 261 -19.42 32.87 -0.69
C ASN A 261 -18.33 33.07 -1.75
N ILE A 262 -18.47 32.49 -2.94
CA ILE A 262 -17.50 32.65 -4.03
C ILE A 262 -18.07 33.56 -5.11
N ILE A 263 -19.14 33.13 -5.78
CA ILE A 263 -19.65 33.84 -6.98
C ILE A 263 -20.17 35.23 -6.64
N CYS A 264 -21.02 35.36 -5.63
CA CYS A 264 -21.59 36.65 -5.24
C CYS A 264 -20.57 37.63 -4.63
N ARG A 265 -19.38 37.16 -4.21
CA ARG A 265 -18.38 38.00 -3.54
C ARG A 265 -17.19 38.36 -4.41
N PHE A 266 -16.71 37.39 -5.20
CA PHE A 266 -15.48 37.51 -5.97
C PHE A 266 -15.70 37.33 -7.48
N GLY A 267 -16.93 36.97 -7.90
CA GLY A 267 -17.26 36.67 -9.28
C GLY A 267 -17.11 35.18 -9.62
N CYS A 268 -17.42 34.85 -10.88
CA CYS A 268 -17.42 33.47 -11.35
C CYS A 268 -15.98 32.96 -11.54
N PRO A 269 -15.54 31.89 -10.84
CA PRO A 269 -14.23 31.32 -11.05
C PRO A 269 -14.18 30.60 -12.41
N GLN A 270 -13.00 30.54 -13.01
CA GLN A 270 -12.80 29.73 -14.22
C GLN A 270 -12.77 28.24 -13.91
N SER A 271 -12.21 27.86 -12.76
CA SER A 271 -12.11 26.45 -12.39
C SER A 271 -12.16 26.21 -10.88
N LEU A 272 -12.62 25.02 -10.51
CA LEU A 272 -12.67 24.54 -9.14
C LEU A 272 -11.97 23.19 -9.05
N VAL A 273 -11.13 23.03 -8.05
CA VAL A 273 -10.47 21.76 -7.71
C VAL A 273 -11.19 21.17 -6.50
N THR A 274 -11.77 19.98 -6.65
CA THR A 274 -12.50 19.27 -5.59
C THR A 274 -11.96 17.86 -5.44
N ASP A 275 -12.26 17.21 -4.32
CA ASP A 275 -12.07 15.77 -4.20
C ASP A 275 -13.12 14.99 -5.01
N ASN A 276 -12.97 13.66 -5.04
CA ASN A 276 -13.89 12.73 -5.68
C ASN A 276 -15.13 12.40 -4.81
N GLY A 277 -15.48 13.26 -3.86
CA GLY A 277 -16.66 13.08 -3.03
C GLY A 277 -17.96 13.13 -3.85
N SER A 278 -18.94 12.31 -3.47
CA SER A 278 -20.22 12.21 -4.19
C SER A 278 -20.96 13.55 -4.25
N GLN A 279 -20.80 14.40 -3.24
CA GLN A 279 -21.34 15.76 -3.17
C GLN A 279 -20.79 16.72 -4.25
N PHE A 280 -19.68 16.37 -4.92
CA PHE A 280 -19.08 17.17 -6.00
C PHE A 280 -19.28 16.56 -7.39
N ILE A 281 -19.84 15.34 -7.51
CA ILE A 281 -19.99 14.61 -8.78
C ILE A 281 -21.46 14.47 -9.19
N GLY A 282 -22.40 14.81 -8.32
CA GLY A 282 -23.81 14.62 -8.60
C GLY A 282 -24.38 15.53 -9.71
N LYS A 283 -25.61 15.20 -10.14
CA LYS A 283 -26.25 15.83 -11.29
C LYS A 283 -26.53 17.31 -11.06
N GLN A 284 -26.89 17.68 -9.82
CA GLN A 284 -27.25 19.05 -9.49
C GLN A 284 -26.01 19.95 -9.57
N ILE A 285 -24.92 19.55 -8.90
CA ILE A 285 -23.69 20.35 -8.87
C ILE A 285 -23.02 20.40 -10.25
N THR A 286 -23.09 19.31 -11.03
CA THR A 286 -22.60 19.28 -12.42
C THR A 286 -23.37 20.27 -13.30
N ALA A 287 -24.70 20.31 -13.19
CA ALA A 287 -25.53 21.26 -13.93
C ALA A 287 -25.24 22.71 -13.52
N PHE A 288 -24.99 22.96 -12.23
CA PHE A 288 -24.57 24.25 -11.72
C PHE A 288 -23.24 24.71 -12.32
N PHE A 289 -22.21 23.84 -12.36
CA PHE A 289 -20.94 24.16 -12.99
C PHE A 289 -21.08 24.43 -14.49
N ALA A 290 -21.91 23.65 -15.20
CA ALA A 290 -22.21 23.89 -16.60
C ALA A 290 -22.89 25.24 -16.84
N LYS A 291 -23.87 25.61 -16.00
CA LYS A 291 -24.59 26.89 -16.07
C LYS A 291 -23.64 28.09 -15.99
N TYR A 292 -22.66 28.05 -15.09
CA TYR A 292 -21.69 29.13 -14.90
C TYR A 292 -20.40 28.95 -15.71
N LYS A 293 -20.31 27.91 -16.55
CA LYS A 293 -19.14 27.54 -17.36
C LYS A 293 -17.87 27.34 -16.52
N ILE A 294 -18.02 26.84 -15.30
CA ILE A 294 -16.94 26.54 -14.37
C ILE A 294 -16.34 25.19 -14.73
N LYS A 295 -15.02 25.12 -14.91
CA LYS A 295 -14.31 23.86 -15.15
C LYS A 295 -14.04 23.15 -13.83
N GLN A 296 -14.51 21.92 -13.69
CA GLN A 296 -14.19 21.10 -12.51
C GLN A 296 -12.94 20.26 -12.77
N HIS A 297 -12.02 20.29 -11.82
CA HIS A 297 -10.86 19.41 -11.75
C HIS A 297 -11.00 18.51 -10.52
N LEU A 298 -11.15 17.21 -10.75
CA LEU A 298 -11.28 16.22 -9.69
C LEU A 298 -9.90 15.71 -9.26
N SER A 299 -9.60 15.73 -7.97
CA SER A 299 -8.45 15.02 -7.44
C SER A 299 -8.74 13.52 -7.44
N THR A 300 -7.77 12.73 -7.91
CA THR A 300 -7.93 11.28 -7.98
C THR A 300 -7.82 10.67 -6.58
N PRO A 301 -8.53 9.58 -6.25
CA PRO A 301 -8.58 9.05 -4.87
C PRO A 301 -7.21 8.56 -4.37
N ARG A 302 -6.30 8.25 -5.32
CA ARG A 302 -4.93 7.83 -5.07
C ARG A 302 -3.96 8.99 -4.84
N TYR A 303 -4.41 10.22 -5.08
CA TYR A 303 -3.61 11.46 -4.99
C TYR A 303 -4.36 12.54 -4.20
N PRO A 304 -4.52 12.37 -2.88
CA PRO A 304 -5.04 13.44 -2.01
C PRO A 304 -4.25 14.76 -2.17
N GLN A 305 -2.96 14.66 -2.52
CA GLN A 305 -2.07 15.77 -2.87
C GLN A 305 -2.59 16.66 -4.02
N GLY A 306 -3.48 16.15 -4.89
CA GLY A 306 -4.13 16.92 -5.95
C GLY A 306 -5.02 18.06 -5.43
N ASN A 307 -5.46 17.99 -4.17
CA ASN A 307 -6.13 19.09 -3.44
C ASN A 307 -5.26 19.62 -2.28
N GLY A 308 -3.93 19.49 -2.38
CA GLY A 308 -3.01 19.83 -1.29
C GLY A 308 -3.09 21.30 -0.84
N GLN A 309 -3.60 22.20 -1.70
CA GLN A 309 -3.84 23.60 -1.35
C GLN A 309 -4.97 23.74 -0.31
N ALA A 310 -6.07 22.99 -0.45
CA ALA A 310 -7.14 22.96 0.54
C ALA A 310 -6.66 22.27 1.82
N GLU A 311 -5.97 21.12 1.71
CA GLU A 311 -5.45 20.38 2.89
C GLU A 311 -4.50 21.24 3.75
N ALA A 312 -3.57 21.95 3.11
CA ALA A 312 -2.65 22.85 3.82
C ALA A 312 -3.39 23.98 4.53
N SER A 313 -4.46 24.50 3.92
CA SER A 313 -5.29 25.57 4.48
C SER A 313 -6.13 25.06 5.64
N ASN A 314 -6.74 23.89 5.49
CA ASN A 314 -7.51 23.20 6.52
C ASN A 314 -6.66 22.95 7.77
N LYS A 315 -5.42 22.48 7.61
CA LYS A 315 -4.49 22.29 8.73
C LYS A 315 -4.26 23.57 9.54
N ILE A 316 -4.15 24.71 8.85
CA ILE A 316 -3.89 26.01 9.50
C ILE A 316 -5.15 26.52 10.21
N ILE A 317 -6.31 26.44 9.56
CA ILE A 317 -7.59 26.84 10.18
C ILE A 317 -7.84 26.00 11.44
N LEU A 318 -7.67 24.68 11.35
CA LEU A 318 -7.89 23.77 12.47
C LEU A 318 -6.92 24.03 13.63
N ASP A 319 -5.64 24.30 13.35
CA ASP A 319 -4.66 24.66 14.38
C ASP A 319 -5.02 25.99 15.07
N CYS A 320 -5.44 26.99 14.30
CA CYS A 320 -5.91 28.26 14.86
C CYS A 320 -7.18 28.12 15.70
N LEU A 321 -8.16 27.32 15.24
CA LEU A 321 -9.38 27.03 15.99
C LEU A 321 -9.06 26.32 17.31
N LYS A 322 -8.20 25.30 17.29
CA LYS A 322 -7.76 24.58 18.50
C LYS A 322 -7.16 25.52 19.54
N LYS A 323 -6.29 26.44 19.10
CA LYS A 323 -5.64 27.41 20.01
C LYS A 323 -6.61 28.44 20.58
N ARG A 324 -7.60 28.87 19.80
CA ARG A 324 -8.60 29.86 20.25
C ARG A 324 -9.65 29.29 21.19
N LEU A 325 -9.96 28.01 21.07
CA LEU A 325 -11.02 27.40 21.87
C LEU A 325 -10.58 27.04 23.29
N GLU A 326 -9.28 26.85 23.56
CA GLU A 326 -8.73 26.52 24.90
C GLU A 326 -9.49 25.41 25.67
N GLY A 327 -10.17 24.49 24.97
CA GLY A 327 -10.99 23.42 25.55
C GLY A 327 -12.51 23.67 25.61
N ALA A 328 -13.01 24.83 25.17
CA ALA A 328 -14.44 25.10 25.01
C ALA A 328 -15.02 24.40 23.76
N GLU A 329 -15.46 23.16 23.93
CA GLU A 329 -16.08 22.37 22.86
C GLU A 329 -17.39 23.01 22.36
N GLY A 330 -17.60 23.04 21.04
CA GLY A 330 -18.87 23.48 20.41
C GLY A 330 -18.98 24.96 20.02
N LYS A 331 -18.07 25.85 20.47
CA LYS A 331 -18.06 27.29 20.09
C LYS A 331 -17.26 27.60 18.82
N TRP A 332 -16.75 26.57 18.14
CA TRP A 332 -15.86 26.75 16.98
C TRP A 332 -16.53 27.48 15.81
N VAL A 333 -17.86 27.40 15.69
CA VAL A 333 -18.63 28.11 14.65
C VAL A 333 -18.59 29.62 14.87
N ASP A 334 -18.64 30.07 16.12
CA ASP A 334 -18.61 31.49 16.48
C ASP A 334 -17.19 32.08 16.35
N GLU A 335 -16.15 31.26 16.58
CA GLU A 335 -14.75 31.64 16.42
C GLU A 335 -14.24 31.59 14.98
N LEU A 336 -14.93 30.87 14.08
CA LEU A 336 -14.50 30.67 12.70
C LEU A 336 -14.28 32.00 11.95
N PRO A 337 -15.18 33.02 12.01
CA PRO A 337 -14.92 34.32 11.40
C PRO A 337 -13.65 35.00 11.91
N GLY A 338 -13.36 34.90 13.22
CA GLY A 338 -12.17 35.45 13.84
C GLY A 338 -10.88 34.77 13.36
N VAL A 339 -10.91 33.44 13.18
CA VAL A 339 -9.81 32.68 12.58
C VAL A 339 -9.58 33.07 11.14
N LEU A 340 -10.64 33.16 10.33
CA LEU A 340 -10.54 33.56 8.92
C LEU A 340 -9.99 34.98 8.79
N TRP A 341 -10.44 35.92 9.61
CA TRP A 341 -9.94 37.29 9.59
C TRP A 341 -8.46 37.35 9.95
N ALA A 342 -8.05 36.71 11.04
CA ALA A 342 -6.64 36.63 11.44
C ALA A 342 -5.77 36.01 10.33
N TYR A 343 -6.26 34.97 9.66
CA TYR A 343 -5.56 34.36 8.53
C TYR A 343 -5.40 35.35 7.36
N ARG A 344 -6.47 36.06 7.00
CA ARG A 344 -6.52 36.98 5.84
C ARG A 344 -5.62 38.21 6.02
N THR A 345 -5.36 38.63 7.26
CA THR A 345 -4.49 39.78 7.59
C THR A 345 -3.07 39.38 7.99
N THR A 346 -2.70 38.09 7.86
CA THR A 346 -1.35 37.60 8.18
C THR A 346 -0.57 37.25 6.91
N LYS A 347 0.65 37.79 6.79
CA LYS A 347 1.55 37.57 5.66
C LYS A 347 1.85 36.09 5.47
N ARG A 348 1.70 35.58 4.24
CA ARG A 348 1.94 34.16 3.94
C ARG A 348 3.36 33.95 3.43
N ARG A 349 4.00 32.86 3.86
CA ARG A 349 5.36 32.52 3.40
C ARG A 349 5.45 32.33 1.88
N SER A 350 4.43 31.73 1.28
CA SER A 350 4.42 31.41 -0.16
C SER A 350 4.31 32.65 -1.05
N THR A 351 3.46 33.61 -0.69
CA THR A 351 3.22 34.83 -1.48
C THR A 351 4.11 35.97 -1.04
N GLY A 352 4.54 35.98 0.22
CA GLY A 352 5.20 37.13 0.81
C GLY A 352 4.26 38.28 1.13
N GLU A 353 2.95 38.16 0.92
CA GLU A 353 1.96 39.22 1.21
C GLU A 353 0.79 38.65 2.01
N THR A 354 -0.06 39.52 2.55
CA THR A 354 -1.33 39.08 3.16
C THR A 354 -2.34 38.70 2.08
N PRO A 355 -3.24 37.73 2.33
CA PRO A 355 -4.34 37.45 1.41
C PRO A 355 -5.24 38.67 1.18
N PHE A 356 -5.41 39.53 2.18
CA PHE A 356 -6.25 40.72 2.09
C PHE A 356 -5.67 41.77 1.14
N SER A 357 -4.38 42.09 1.25
CA SER A 357 -3.72 43.02 0.33
C SER A 357 -3.76 42.50 -1.11
N LEU A 358 -3.46 41.22 -1.36
CA LEU A 358 -3.52 40.66 -2.72
C LEU A 358 -4.93 40.69 -3.33
N ALA A 359 -5.96 40.52 -2.49
CA ALA A 359 -7.36 40.56 -2.89
C ALA A 359 -7.82 41.97 -3.25
N PHE A 360 -7.53 42.95 -2.40
CA PHE A 360 -8.16 44.29 -2.45
C PHE A 360 -7.21 45.44 -2.80
N GLY A 361 -5.92 45.17 -2.92
CA GLY A 361 -4.89 46.18 -3.24
C GLY A 361 -4.45 47.04 -2.06
N THR A 362 -4.95 46.77 -0.86
CA THR A 362 -4.56 47.47 0.36
C THR A 362 -4.77 46.59 1.58
N GLU A 363 -4.09 46.90 2.67
CA GLU A 363 -4.22 46.16 3.93
C GLU A 363 -5.51 46.50 4.67
N ALA A 364 -5.99 45.52 5.45
CA ALA A 364 -7.15 45.74 6.31
C ALA A 364 -6.79 46.59 7.53
N ILE A 365 -7.70 47.49 7.92
CA ILE A 365 -7.64 48.13 9.23
C ILE A 365 -7.97 47.08 10.30
N ILE A 366 -6.97 46.74 11.12
CA ILE A 366 -7.09 45.84 12.28
C ILE A 366 -7.17 46.63 13.61
N PRO A 367 -7.68 46.05 14.73
CA PRO A 367 -7.98 46.77 15.96
C PRO A 367 -6.84 47.59 16.55
N PRO A 368 -5.56 47.15 16.49
CA PRO A 368 -4.44 47.98 16.92
C PRO A 368 -4.39 49.36 16.27
N HIS A 369 -4.81 49.50 15.01
CA HIS A 369 -4.87 50.79 14.32
C HIS A 369 -5.87 51.76 14.94
N ILE A 370 -6.89 51.24 15.64
CA ILE A 370 -7.93 52.04 16.30
C ILE A 370 -7.52 52.34 17.74
N THR A 371 -6.97 51.35 18.46
CA THR A 371 -6.58 51.51 19.86
C THR A 371 -5.28 52.26 20.05
N VAL A 372 -4.36 52.16 19.07
CA VAL A 372 -3.08 52.87 19.02
C VAL A 372 -2.92 53.41 17.59
N PRO A 373 -3.52 54.56 17.27
CA PRO A 373 -3.46 55.13 15.93
C PRO A 373 -2.01 55.30 15.48
N SER A 374 -1.70 54.78 14.30
CA SER A 374 -0.41 55.06 13.66
C SER A 374 -0.41 56.49 13.12
N ILE A 375 0.76 57.11 12.98
CA ILE A 375 0.93 58.44 12.33
C ILE A 375 0.19 58.52 10.99
N ASN A 376 0.16 57.43 10.21
CA ASN A 376 -0.54 57.37 8.92
C ASN A 376 -2.06 57.61 9.03
N LEU A 377 -2.67 57.26 10.16
CA LEU A 377 -4.10 57.47 10.46
C LEU A 377 -4.34 58.83 11.12
N GLU A 378 -3.35 59.38 11.84
CA GLU A 378 -3.47 60.65 12.55
C GLU A 378 -3.21 61.88 11.65
N VAL A 379 -2.34 61.74 10.65
CA VAL A 379 -1.84 62.86 9.83
C VAL A 379 -2.42 62.87 8.40
N GLY A 380 -3.00 61.75 7.94
CA GLY A 380 -3.49 61.62 6.57
C GLY A 380 -4.79 62.40 6.31
N SER A 381 -4.82 63.22 5.26
CA SER A 381 -6.07 63.81 4.76
C SER A 381 -6.84 62.80 3.89
N VAL A 382 -8.16 62.98 3.77
CA VAL A 382 -9.03 62.14 2.92
C VAL A 382 -8.57 62.18 1.45
N ASP A 383 -8.11 63.34 0.99
CA ASP A 383 -7.63 63.51 -0.38
C ASP A 383 -6.31 62.76 -0.61
N GLN A 384 -5.36 62.85 0.32
CA GLN A 384 -4.09 62.11 0.27
C GLN A 384 -4.33 60.59 0.31
N ASN A 385 -5.26 60.12 1.15
CA ASN A 385 -5.61 58.69 1.18
C ASN A 385 -6.25 58.24 -0.13
N SER A 386 -7.09 59.08 -0.74
CA SER A 386 -7.71 58.79 -2.04
C SER A 386 -6.68 58.71 -3.17
N GLU A 387 -5.70 59.62 -3.19
CA GLU A 387 -4.57 59.57 -4.12
C GLU A 387 -3.71 58.32 -3.89
N GLN A 388 -3.36 58.02 -2.64
CA GLN A 388 -2.57 56.83 -2.30
C GLN A 388 -3.30 55.54 -2.66
N MET A 389 -4.62 55.47 -2.48
CA MET A 389 -5.42 54.30 -2.86
C MET A 389 -5.38 54.08 -4.38
N ARG A 390 -5.44 55.16 -5.19
CA ARG A 390 -5.31 55.08 -6.65
C ARG A 390 -3.92 54.59 -7.05
N LEU A 391 -2.87 55.15 -6.44
CA LEU A 391 -1.49 54.69 -6.66
C LEU A 391 -1.31 53.22 -6.28
N ASN A 392 -1.87 52.77 -5.17
CA ASN A 392 -1.80 51.38 -4.76
C ASN A 392 -2.49 50.46 -5.78
N LEU A 393 -3.63 50.88 -6.36
CA LEU A 393 -4.29 50.12 -7.42
C LEU A 393 -3.45 50.04 -8.69
N ASP A 394 -2.77 51.12 -9.08
CA ASP A 394 -1.86 51.11 -10.24
C ASP A 394 -0.63 50.21 -10.00
N LEU A 395 -0.11 50.17 -8.78
CA LEU A 395 1.04 49.35 -8.40
C LEU A 395 0.67 47.87 -8.16
N LEU A 396 -0.60 47.58 -7.87
CA LEU A 396 -1.09 46.25 -7.51
C LEU A 396 -0.80 45.20 -8.58
N GLU A 397 -0.87 45.57 -9.86
CA GLU A 397 -0.53 44.65 -10.95
C GLU A 397 0.94 44.19 -10.87
N GLY A 398 1.87 45.14 -10.64
CA GLY A 398 3.28 44.83 -10.44
C GLY A 398 3.55 43.99 -9.19
N GLU A 399 2.81 44.20 -8.10
CA GLU A 399 2.89 43.35 -6.90
C GLU A 399 2.39 41.93 -7.15
N ARG A 400 1.32 41.80 -7.92
CA ARG A 400 0.77 40.51 -8.33
C ARG A 400 1.75 39.74 -9.21
N GLU A 401 2.40 40.40 -10.17
CA GLU A 401 3.45 39.78 -10.99
C GLU A 401 4.65 39.29 -10.15
N LYS A 402 5.14 40.12 -9.23
CA LYS A 402 6.21 39.71 -8.28
C LYS A 402 5.77 38.52 -7.45
N THR A 403 4.50 38.48 -7.03
CA THR A 403 3.94 37.38 -6.25
C THR A 403 3.90 36.09 -7.08
N ILE A 404 3.54 36.15 -8.37
CA ILE A 404 3.56 34.98 -9.27
C ILE A 404 4.97 34.37 -9.33
N ILE A 405 5.99 35.20 -9.54
CA ILE A 405 7.40 34.76 -9.59
C ILE A 405 7.80 34.12 -8.25
N ARG A 406 7.39 34.72 -7.13
CA ARG A 406 7.70 34.21 -5.80
C ARG A 406 7.02 32.86 -5.53
N VAL A 407 5.74 32.73 -5.85
CA VAL A 407 4.99 31.47 -5.72
C VAL A 407 5.63 30.38 -6.57
N ALA A 408 5.98 30.68 -7.82
CA ALA A 408 6.66 29.75 -8.72
C ALA A 408 8.02 29.30 -8.15
N SER A 409 8.83 30.24 -7.63
CA SER A 409 10.12 29.93 -7.00
C SER A 409 9.96 29.06 -5.75
N TYR A 410 8.97 29.36 -4.90
CA TYR A 410 8.68 28.60 -3.68
C TYR A 410 8.22 27.18 -4.01
N GLN A 411 7.35 27.03 -5.01
CA GLN A 411 6.92 25.73 -5.50
C GLN A 411 8.07 24.93 -6.12
N GLN A 412 8.99 25.56 -6.84
CA GLN A 412 10.16 24.88 -7.40
C GLN A 412 11.10 24.37 -6.29
N GLN A 413 11.24 25.13 -5.19
CA GLN A 413 11.98 24.67 -4.00
C GLN A 413 11.27 23.48 -3.33
N LEU A 414 9.95 23.54 -3.14
CA LEU A 414 9.17 22.43 -2.61
C LEU A 414 9.28 21.19 -3.49
N LYS A 415 9.16 21.37 -4.81
CA LYS A 415 9.36 20.31 -5.80
C LYS A 415 10.74 19.69 -5.67
N SER A 416 11.81 20.48 -5.66
CA SER A 416 13.18 19.97 -5.52
C SER A 416 13.37 19.18 -4.22
N TYR A 417 12.82 19.67 -3.11
CA TYR A 417 12.90 18.99 -1.82
C TYR A 417 12.12 17.67 -1.81
N HIS A 418 10.92 17.68 -2.40
CA HIS A 418 10.05 16.52 -2.51
C HIS A 418 10.63 15.45 -3.45
N ASP A 419 11.07 15.86 -4.65
CA ASP A 419 11.61 14.98 -5.68
C ASP A 419 12.93 14.33 -5.25
N LYS A 420 13.78 15.03 -4.46
CA LYS A 420 14.98 14.44 -3.84
C LYS A 420 14.66 13.24 -2.93
N ARG A 421 13.43 13.17 -2.40
CA ARG A 421 12.96 12.11 -1.50
C ARG A 421 12.02 11.13 -2.20
N ALA A 422 11.55 11.43 -3.40
CA ALA A 422 10.66 10.57 -4.15
C ALA A 422 11.43 9.35 -4.68
N LYS A 423 10.89 8.14 -4.46
CA LYS A 423 11.33 6.93 -5.15
C LYS A 423 10.23 6.55 -6.13
N ILE A 424 10.35 7.05 -7.36
CA ILE A 424 9.38 6.81 -8.43
C ILE A 424 9.31 5.30 -8.69
N ARG A 425 8.14 4.70 -8.46
CA ARG A 425 7.86 3.31 -8.83
C ARG A 425 7.06 3.34 -10.12
N ARG A 426 7.65 2.84 -11.20
CA ARG A 426 6.94 2.67 -12.47
C ARG A 426 6.33 1.28 -12.47
N PHE A 427 5.03 1.20 -12.74
CA PHE A 427 4.31 -0.05 -12.91
C PHE A 427 4.12 -0.33 -14.40
N GLN A 428 4.27 -1.59 -14.80
CA GLN A 428 3.96 -2.09 -16.13
C GLN A 428 2.75 -3.02 -16.07
N PRO A 429 1.97 -3.14 -17.18
CA PRO A 429 0.92 -4.16 -17.27
C PRO A 429 1.50 -5.55 -16.98
N GLY A 430 0.92 -6.26 -16.01
CA GLY A 430 1.42 -7.56 -15.53
C GLY A 430 2.13 -7.53 -14.17
N ASP A 431 2.47 -6.34 -13.65
CA ASP A 431 3.05 -6.22 -12.31
C ASP A 431 2.05 -6.62 -11.22
N LEU A 432 2.50 -7.46 -10.28
CA LEU A 432 1.72 -7.83 -9.09
C LEU A 432 1.72 -6.66 -8.10
N GLY A 433 0.53 -6.27 -7.64
CA GLY A 433 0.34 -5.21 -6.66
C GLY A 433 -0.73 -5.58 -5.64
N GLU A 434 -0.48 -5.23 -4.38
CA GLU A 434 -1.48 -5.34 -3.32
C GLU A 434 -2.37 -4.10 -3.31
N ARG A 435 -3.67 -4.30 -3.12
CA ARG A 435 -4.64 -3.21 -2.94
C ARG A 435 -4.75 -2.90 -1.45
N GLU A 436 -4.37 -1.69 -1.05
CA GLU A 436 -4.62 -1.21 0.30
C GLU A 436 -6.13 -1.17 0.55
N LYS A 437 -6.57 -1.78 1.66
CA LYS A 437 -7.95 -1.61 2.14
C LYS A 437 -8.07 -0.18 2.70
N GLU A 438 -9.10 0.56 2.29
CA GLU A 438 -9.35 1.91 2.80
C GLU A 438 -9.30 1.91 4.32
N LYS A 439 -8.39 2.69 4.89
CA LYS A 439 -8.43 2.99 6.32
C LYS A 439 -9.71 3.78 6.57
N THR A 440 -10.65 3.20 7.29
CA THR A 440 -11.72 3.96 7.94
C THR A 440 -11.02 5.07 8.73
N LYS A 441 -11.24 6.34 8.33
CA LYS A 441 -10.65 7.50 9.00
C LYS A 441 -10.89 7.35 10.51
N GLU A 442 -9.81 7.17 11.25
CA GLU A 442 -9.84 7.18 12.71
C GLU A 442 -10.47 8.50 13.15
N SER A 443 -11.60 8.37 13.85
CA SER A 443 -12.33 9.47 14.46
C SER A 443 -11.43 10.24 15.41
N PHE A 444 -11.63 11.55 15.45
CA PHE A 444 -11.05 12.49 16.42
C PHE A 444 -11.27 11.94 17.85
N GLY A 445 -10.26 11.27 18.41
CA GLY A 445 -10.37 10.61 19.71
C GLY A 445 -9.07 10.12 20.33
N GLU A 446 -8.04 9.78 19.55
CA GLU A 446 -6.78 9.27 20.11
C GLU A 446 -5.59 10.19 19.80
N TYR A 447 -5.56 11.33 20.49
CA TYR A 447 -4.31 12.00 20.85
C TYR A 447 -4.39 12.40 22.33
N SER A 448 -4.47 11.40 23.20
CA SER A 448 -4.24 11.54 24.64
C SER A 448 -2.93 10.80 24.98
N PHE A 449 -1.86 11.56 25.21
CA PHE A 449 -0.70 11.05 25.94
C PHE A 449 -1.05 11.06 27.43
N GLY A 450 -1.11 9.88 28.04
CA GLY A 450 -1.23 9.71 29.48
C GLY A 450 -1.06 8.24 29.84
N GLY A 451 0.12 7.88 30.34
CA GLY A 451 0.44 6.50 30.69
C GLY A 451 -0.47 5.95 31.79
N ASN A 452 -0.83 4.68 31.64
CA ASN A 452 -0.86 3.72 32.74
C ASN A 452 -0.83 2.30 32.16
N LEU A 453 0.20 1.55 32.57
CA LEU A 453 0.22 0.10 32.55
C LEU A 453 -0.96 -0.43 33.37
N LEU A 454 -1.72 -1.37 32.82
CA LEU A 454 -2.12 -2.66 33.41
C LEU A 454 -3.15 -3.37 32.46
N PRO A 455 -3.32 -4.70 32.57
CA PRO A 455 -3.40 -5.58 31.41
C PRO A 455 -4.84 -5.95 31.03
N HIS A 456 -5.14 -5.94 29.73
CA HIS A 456 -6.32 -6.64 29.23
C HIS A 456 -6.01 -8.13 29.08
N LYS A 457 -6.76 -8.95 29.83
CA LYS A 457 -6.80 -10.42 29.70
C LYS A 457 -7.28 -10.83 28.29
N PRO A 458 -6.79 -11.97 27.77
CA PRO A 458 -6.97 -12.37 26.38
C PRO A 458 -8.37 -12.97 26.17
N ASN A 459 -9.10 -12.46 25.17
CA ASN A 459 -10.20 -13.20 24.57
C ASN A 459 -9.61 -14.33 23.72
N ALA A 460 -10.01 -15.55 24.04
CA ALA A 460 -9.67 -16.77 23.34
C ALA A 460 -10.06 -16.66 21.85
N PHE A 461 -9.06 -16.75 20.98
CA PHE A 461 -9.26 -17.14 19.59
C PHE A 461 -8.53 -18.46 19.38
N CYS A 462 -9.31 -19.47 18.99
CA CYS A 462 -8.80 -20.78 18.59
C CYS A 462 -7.67 -20.64 17.56
N GLN A 463 -6.49 -21.13 17.91
CA GLN A 463 -5.46 -21.50 16.95
C GLN A 463 -6.01 -22.62 16.06
N VAL A 464 -6.26 -22.30 14.79
CA VAL A 464 -6.25 -23.33 13.74
C VAL A 464 -4.87 -23.24 13.09
N SER A 465 -3.96 -24.03 13.62
CA SER A 465 -2.66 -24.33 13.03
C SER A 465 -2.90 -25.09 11.73
N LEU A 466 -2.49 -24.56 10.58
CA LEU A 466 -2.31 -25.35 9.38
C LEU A 466 -1.01 -26.15 9.52
N PRO A 467 -1.02 -27.49 9.47
CA PRO A 467 0.22 -28.25 9.43
C PRO A 467 0.90 -28.06 8.07
N CYS A 468 2.20 -27.78 8.10
CA CYS A 468 3.10 -28.06 6.99
C CYS A 468 3.30 -29.58 6.94
N ASP A 469 2.42 -30.30 6.27
CA ASP A 469 2.60 -31.71 6.00
C ASP A 469 3.58 -31.88 4.82
N LEU A 470 4.86 -32.08 5.15
CA LEU A 470 5.79 -32.80 4.29
C LEU A 470 5.82 -34.24 4.79
N GLY A 471 5.27 -35.14 3.99
CA GLY A 471 5.10 -36.55 4.32
C GLY A 471 6.44 -37.23 4.62
N HIS A 472 6.62 -37.66 5.87
CA HIS A 472 7.61 -38.65 6.25
C HIS A 472 6.92 -40.02 6.30
N GLN A 473 7.17 -40.88 5.29
CA GLN A 473 6.98 -42.31 5.48
C GLN A 473 8.19 -42.85 6.26
N GLY A 474 7.96 -43.18 7.53
CA GLY A 474 8.90 -43.94 8.34
C GLY A 474 8.82 -45.43 7.99
N GLN A 475 9.94 -46.02 7.60
CA GLN A 475 10.17 -47.45 7.67
C GLN A 475 11.01 -47.76 8.90
N SER A 476 10.57 -48.73 9.70
CA SER A 476 11.39 -49.66 10.50
C SER A 476 10.47 -50.59 11.30
N PRO A 477 10.90 -51.83 11.62
CA PRO A 477 11.47 -52.87 10.77
C PRO A 477 10.40 -53.87 10.27
#